data_AF-A0AAD7C0Z8-F1
#
_entry.id   AF-A0AAD7C0Z8-F1
#
_cell.length_a   1.000
_cell.length_b   1.000
_cell.length_c   1.000
_cell.angle_alpha   90.00
_cell.angle_beta   90.00
_cell.angle_gamma   90.00
#
_symmetry.space_group_name_H-M   'P 1'
#
loop_
_entity.id
_entity.type
_entity.pdbx_description
1 polymer ?
#
loop_
_entity_poly.entity_id
_entity_poly.type
_entity_poly.pdbx_seq_one_letter_code
_entity_poly.pdbx_strand_id
1 'polypeptide(L)'
;MHRALAIPEIVSIITQGTHQATLPSLAPMCRAFCDQALDLIWEEQHALLHLLQCMPDNLWGQPEESEENEVGTGEATCLIRPIVPADWGRFLFYSRRVKLFSFDVNCHIACCGSFFDILRISFPEAVLFPNLRTLVWWSGSDSGVIHHIRLLLAPRLRKLVIHNLESVFDLSLLPTLVTQCPGLTQVVIEMSDGLLRFLANLYTFVVSSNRLDSLSRVDNSVLEHLCRLPTLTSSNLHCQDALPGRRISSGGIMFPALRSLTITTCDTEVPTSFVPLLTDAPLQKVNIQLGMPEDKVTFVAWCKALGSHCTFAHNSLRSLSLSHQGSRRDVAAKSYAVQGLDIRPLFSFTEPRVVRLNPPFGFNLDDSTMDELARAWPRLEVLDLGGAKSSSSRTPSRLTLAALLSLAQHCPRLSCINLPLNASTQTPTPAPHHGARRIQQNCLTTLNVQFSPCVDVHGMAKILSSVFPALRIVHTDLDRRSLAGSVAVRTRNWKDVQQLLPLLSSVRVEEQKWTKCSANKG
;
A
#
# COMPACT_ATOMS: atom_id res chain seq x y z
N MET A 1 3.03 13.21 -44.86
CA MET A 1 2.41 12.85 -43.56
C MET A 1 1.08 12.18 -43.82
N HIS A 2 0.81 11.04 -43.17
CA HIS A 2 -0.49 10.36 -43.26
C HIS A 2 -1.58 11.22 -42.60
N ARG A 3 -2.79 11.32 -43.17
CA ARG A 3 -3.88 12.18 -42.66
C ARG A 3 -4.26 11.90 -41.21
N ALA A 4 -4.11 10.66 -40.76
CA ALA A 4 -4.33 10.28 -39.36
C ALA A 4 -3.39 11.00 -38.37
N LEU A 5 -2.18 11.41 -38.80
CA LEU A 5 -1.22 12.13 -37.96
C LEU A 5 -1.53 13.63 -37.84
N ALA A 6 -2.54 14.12 -38.56
CA ALA A 6 -3.08 15.47 -38.38
C ALA A 6 -4.16 15.53 -37.27
N ILE A 7 -4.57 14.38 -36.73
CA ILE A 7 -5.58 14.27 -35.66
C ILE A 7 -4.83 14.20 -34.32
N PRO A 8 -4.92 15.23 -33.45
CA PRO A 8 -4.21 15.28 -32.19
C PRO A 8 -4.49 14.08 -31.26
N GLU A 9 -5.71 13.57 -31.29
CA GLU A 9 -6.14 12.44 -30.47
C GLU A 9 -5.43 11.14 -30.88
N ILE A 10 -5.24 10.91 -32.18
CA ILE A 10 -4.52 9.74 -32.70
C ILE A 10 -3.03 9.85 -32.37
N VAL A 11 -2.45 11.05 -32.52
CA VAL A 11 -1.07 11.32 -32.13
C VAL A 11 -0.87 11.05 -30.63
N SER A 12 -1.82 11.47 -29.79
CA SER A 12 -1.80 11.24 -28.34
C SER A 12 -1.85 9.76 -27.95
N ILE A 13 -2.72 8.99 -28.61
CA ILE A 13 -2.82 7.55 -28.36
C ILE A 13 -1.52 6.84 -28.77
N ILE A 14 -0.93 7.23 -29.90
CA ILE A 14 0.34 6.67 -30.38
C ILE A 14 1.48 6.99 -29.40
N THR A 15 1.58 8.24 -28.92
CA THR A 15 2.65 8.65 -28.00
C THR A 15 2.45 8.14 -26.58
N GLN A 16 1.22 7.94 -26.12
CA GLN A 16 0.93 7.28 -24.83
C GLN A 16 1.24 5.79 -24.87
N GLY A 17 1.15 5.15 -26.04
CA GLY A 17 1.47 3.74 -26.24
C GLY A 17 2.97 3.45 -26.40
N THR A 18 3.83 4.46 -26.57
CA THR A 18 5.28 4.29 -26.74
C THR A 18 6.02 4.37 -25.40
N HIS A 19 7.15 3.67 -25.31
CA HIS A 19 7.96 3.64 -24.08
C HIS A 19 8.57 5.04 -23.81
N GLN A 20 8.67 5.44 -22.54
CA GLN A 20 9.14 6.78 -22.15
C GLN A 20 10.56 7.09 -22.69
N ALA A 21 11.42 6.06 -22.76
CA ALA A 21 12.77 6.14 -23.34
C ALA A 21 12.81 6.45 -24.84
N THR A 22 11.72 6.19 -25.59
CA THR A 22 11.62 6.47 -27.04
C THR A 22 10.99 7.84 -27.36
N LEU A 23 10.41 8.53 -26.37
CA LEU A 23 9.76 9.84 -26.55
C LEU A 23 10.75 10.95 -26.96
N PRO A 24 11.98 11.04 -26.42
CA PRO A 24 12.95 12.05 -26.85
C PRO A 24 13.33 11.91 -28.33
N SER A 25 13.33 10.69 -28.86
CA SER A 25 13.59 10.40 -30.28
C SER A 25 12.39 10.71 -31.19
N LEU A 26 11.17 10.72 -30.65
CA LEU A 26 9.94 11.05 -31.37
C LEU A 26 9.72 12.56 -31.52
N ALA A 27 10.14 13.35 -30.53
CA ALA A 27 10.02 14.81 -30.53
C ALA A 27 10.60 15.51 -31.78
N PRO A 28 11.82 15.17 -32.27
CA PRO A 28 12.39 15.81 -33.46
C PRO A 28 11.81 15.31 -34.79
N MET A 29 11.08 14.20 -34.83
CA MET A 29 10.66 13.58 -36.09
C MET A 29 9.55 14.34 -36.83
N CYS A 30 8.69 15.08 -36.11
CA CYS A 30 7.56 15.78 -36.72
C CYS A 30 6.96 16.82 -35.76
N ARG A 31 6.58 18.01 -36.26
CA ARG A 31 5.99 19.09 -35.44
C ARG A 31 4.72 18.66 -34.69
N ALA A 32 3.89 17.79 -35.29
CA ALA A 32 2.67 17.30 -34.65
C ALA A 32 2.97 16.35 -33.47
N PHE A 33 4.06 15.58 -33.55
CA PHE A 33 4.53 14.74 -32.43
C PHE A 33 5.31 15.53 -31.39
N CYS A 34 5.98 16.62 -31.78
CA CYS A 34 6.82 17.42 -30.89
C CYS A 34 6.05 17.91 -29.66
N ASP A 35 4.91 18.59 -29.85
CA ASP A 35 4.14 19.11 -28.71
C ASP A 35 3.59 18.01 -27.80
N GLN A 36 3.09 16.92 -28.37
CA GLN A 36 2.54 15.79 -27.62
C GLN A 36 3.63 14.99 -26.89
N ALA A 37 4.78 14.79 -27.53
CA ALA A 37 5.92 14.13 -26.92
C ALA A 37 6.49 14.97 -25.78
N LEU A 38 6.60 16.30 -25.97
CA LEU A 38 7.02 17.21 -24.91
C LEU A 38 6.02 17.25 -23.75
N ASP A 39 4.71 17.22 -24.02
CA ASP A 39 3.69 17.11 -22.96
C ASP A 39 3.91 15.86 -22.11
N LEU A 40 4.17 14.70 -22.72
CA LEU A 40 4.40 13.46 -21.99
C LEU A 40 5.75 13.40 -21.28
N ILE A 41 6.82 13.92 -21.91
CA ILE A 41 8.16 13.97 -21.30
C ILE A 41 8.14 14.84 -20.04
N TRP A 42 7.46 15.99 -20.10
CA TRP A 42 7.42 16.96 -19.01
C TRP A 42 6.24 16.79 -18.04
N GLU A 43 5.30 15.87 -18.31
CA GLU A 43 4.10 15.67 -17.47
C GLU A 43 4.44 15.31 -16.02
N GLU A 44 5.40 14.40 -15.82
CA GLU A 44 5.86 13.92 -14.52
C GLU A 44 7.33 14.27 -14.31
N GLN A 45 7.62 15.03 -13.25
CA GLN A 45 8.98 15.47 -12.92
C GLN A 45 9.31 15.21 -11.44
N HIS A 46 10.54 14.75 -11.18
CA HIS A 46 11.04 14.45 -9.84
C HIS A 46 12.19 15.37 -9.37
N ALA A 47 12.61 16.30 -10.24
CA ALA A 47 13.74 17.18 -9.99
C ALA A 47 13.50 18.56 -10.63
N LEU A 48 13.73 19.64 -9.88
CA LEU A 48 13.76 21.00 -10.44
C LEU A 48 14.96 21.22 -11.36
N LEU A 49 16.04 20.46 -11.16
CA LEU A 49 17.29 20.59 -11.92
C LEU A 49 17.06 20.54 -13.44
N HIS A 50 16.19 19.65 -13.94
CA HIS A 50 15.91 19.55 -15.38
C HIS A 50 15.31 20.85 -15.96
N LEU A 51 14.48 21.56 -15.18
CA LEU A 51 13.92 22.85 -15.60
C LEU A 51 14.96 23.96 -15.52
N LEU A 52 15.83 23.93 -14.51
CA LEU A 52 16.93 24.89 -14.37
C LEU A 52 17.96 24.74 -15.50
N GLN A 53 18.24 23.50 -15.93
CA GLN A 53 19.07 23.21 -17.11
C GLN A 53 18.45 23.72 -18.42
N CYS A 54 17.17 24.13 -18.43
CA CYS A 54 16.56 24.78 -19.59
C CYS A 54 16.82 26.30 -19.63
N MET A 55 17.36 26.89 -18.57
CA MET A 55 17.80 28.29 -18.57
C MET A 55 19.10 28.47 -19.37
N PRO A 56 19.43 29.69 -19.82
CA PRO A 56 20.66 29.97 -20.55
C PRO A 56 21.94 29.44 -19.87
N ASP A 57 22.80 28.77 -20.63
CA ASP A 57 24.06 28.18 -20.13
C ASP A 57 24.99 29.23 -19.48
N ASN A 58 24.91 30.48 -19.94
CA ASN A 58 25.69 31.61 -19.39
C ASN A 58 25.21 32.11 -18.01
N LEU A 59 24.24 31.44 -17.39
CA LEU A 59 23.83 31.66 -15.99
C LEU A 59 24.61 30.79 -15.02
N TRP A 60 25.11 29.65 -15.47
CA TRP A 60 25.67 28.61 -14.63
C TRP A 60 27.19 28.55 -14.77
N GLY A 61 27.89 28.40 -13.65
CA GLY A 61 29.33 28.16 -13.62
C GLY A 61 29.68 27.17 -12.52
N GLN A 62 30.91 26.65 -12.57
CA GLN A 62 31.43 25.85 -11.46
C GLN A 62 31.93 26.77 -10.33
N PRO A 63 31.75 26.37 -9.06
CA PRO A 63 32.31 27.11 -7.94
C PRO A 63 33.84 27.14 -8.10
N GLU A 64 34.46 28.29 -7.81
CA GLU A 64 35.92 28.37 -7.75
C GLU A 64 36.42 27.31 -6.76
N GLU A 65 37.30 26.41 -7.21
CA GLU A 65 37.90 25.36 -6.39
C GLU A 65 38.57 26.02 -5.17
N SER A 66 37.93 25.91 -4.02
CA SER A 66 38.57 26.23 -2.73
C SER A 66 39.31 24.98 -2.30
N GLU A 67 40.62 25.06 -2.14
CA GLU A 67 41.57 23.97 -1.93
C GLU A 67 41.36 23.10 -0.66
N GLU A 68 40.23 23.21 0.07
CA GLU A 68 40.08 22.62 1.41
C GLU A 68 38.98 21.56 1.59
N ASN A 69 38.22 21.15 0.56
CA ASN A 69 37.15 20.14 0.74
C ASN A 69 37.31 18.89 -0.14
N GLU A 70 38.22 17.99 0.25
CA GLU A 70 38.26 16.60 -0.20
C GLU A 70 37.14 15.75 0.44
N VAL A 71 35.87 15.95 0.07
CA VAL A 71 34.87 14.86 0.10
C VAL A 71 33.83 15.12 -0.98
N GLY A 72 33.75 14.21 -1.96
CA GLY A 72 32.88 14.30 -3.14
C GLY A 72 31.41 14.50 -2.83
N THR A 73 30.97 15.76 -2.79
CA THR A 73 29.59 16.15 -3.00
C THR A 73 29.49 16.71 -4.42
N GLY A 74 28.51 16.22 -5.18
CA GLY A 74 28.43 16.43 -6.64
C GLY A 74 28.47 17.89 -7.07
N GLU A 75 28.93 18.13 -8.31
CA GLU A 75 29.07 19.42 -8.99
C GLU A 75 27.91 20.39 -8.68
N ALA A 76 28.08 21.23 -7.66
CA ALA A 76 27.09 22.23 -7.31
C ALA A 76 27.21 23.41 -8.29
N THR A 77 26.34 23.49 -9.29
CA THR A 77 26.32 24.62 -10.23
C THR A 77 25.95 25.93 -9.51
N CYS A 78 26.75 26.99 -9.67
CA CYS A 78 26.49 28.31 -9.07
C CYS A 78 26.01 29.33 -10.12
N LEU A 79 25.24 30.33 -9.69
CA LEU A 79 24.89 31.47 -10.53
C LEU A 79 26.10 32.39 -10.72
N ILE A 80 26.51 32.66 -11.96
CA ILE A 80 27.61 33.58 -12.29
C ILE A 80 27.15 35.01 -12.59
N ARG A 81 25.84 35.23 -12.73
CA ARG A 81 25.23 36.56 -12.90
C ARG A 81 23.78 36.58 -12.36
N PRO A 82 23.20 37.77 -12.10
CA PRO A 82 21.78 37.89 -11.81
C PRO A 82 20.89 37.40 -12.96
N ILE A 83 19.75 36.78 -12.60
CA ILE A 83 18.74 36.33 -13.55
C ILE A 83 17.92 37.55 -14.03
N VAL A 84 17.75 37.67 -15.34
CA VAL A 84 16.89 38.69 -15.95
C VAL A 84 15.58 38.07 -16.46
N PRO A 85 14.48 38.84 -16.62
CA PRO A 85 13.18 38.31 -17.04
C PRO A 85 13.22 37.44 -18.31
N ALA A 86 14.10 37.75 -19.26
CA ALA A 86 14.26 37.01 -20.52
C ALA A 86 14.78 35.57 -20.33
N ASP A 87 15.53 35.31 -19.26
CA ASP A 87 16.11 34.00 -18.98
C ASP A 87 15.03 32.94 -18.67
N TRP A 88 13.85 33.37 -18.19
CA TRP A 88 12.75 32.50 -17.81
C TRP A 88 11.96 31.91 -18.99
N GLY A 89 12.19 32.38 -20.23
CA GLY A 89 11.35 32.03 -21.37
C GLY A 89 11.20 30.52 -21.60
N ARG A 90 12.32 29.78 -21.60
CA ARG A 90 12.32 28.32 -21.74
C ARG A 90 11.80 27.61 -20.49
N PHE A 91 12.15 28.12 -19.31
CA PHE A 91 11.67 27.58 -18.04
C PHE A 91 10.13 27.58 -17.99
N LEU A 92 9.51 28.73 -18.28
CA LEU A 92 8.06 28.91 -18.26
C LEU A 92 7.35 28.10 -19.36
N PHE A 93 8.02 27.89 -20.50
CA PHE A 93 7.48 27.05 -21.58
C PHE A 93 7.28 25.60 -21.12
N TYR A 94 8.24 25.02 -20.40
CA TYR A 94 8.15 23.64 -19.90
C TYR A 94 7.37 23.53 -18.58
N SER A 95 7.44 24.54 -17.71
CA SER A 95 6.78 24.50 -16.40
C SER A 95 5.26 24.31 -16.51
N ARG A 96 4.64 24.85 -17.57
CA ARG A 96 3.20 24.71 -17.85
C ARG A 96 2.77 23.29 -18.24
N ARG A 97 3.70 22.43 -18.65
CA ARG A 97 3.43 21.04 -19.05
C ARG A 97 3.47 20.07 -17.86
N VAL A 98 4.10 20.47 -16.75
CA VAL A 98 4.19 19.66 -15.52
C VAL A 98 2.82 19.53 -14.85
N LYS A 99 2.35 18.29 -14.68
CA LYS A 99 1.08 17.95 -14.00
C LYS A 99 1.31 17.14 -12.74
N LEU A 100 2.40 16.39 -12.64
CA LEU A 100 2.84 15.70 -11.44
C LEU A 100 4.25 16.16 -11.10
N PHE A 101 4.44 16.59 -9.86
CA PHE A 101 5.74 16.96 -9.35
C PHE A 101 6.00 16.25 -8.02
N SER A 102 7.14 15.56 -7.92
CA SER A 102 7.60 14.92 -6.69
C SER A 102 8.92 15.54 -6.27
N PHE A 103 9.01 16.02 -5.04
CA PHE A 103 10.21 16.63 -4.51
C PHE A 103 10.73 15.83 -3.31
N ASP A 104 11.97 15.36 -3.38
CA ASP A 104 12.65 14.70 -2.25
C ASP A 104 13.88 15.49 -1.82
N VAL A 105 13.81 16.11 -0.63
CA VAL A 105 14.89 16.92 -0.06
C VAL A 105 16.20 16.10 0.00
N ASN A 106 16.12 14.80 0.30
CA ASN A 106 17.31 13.96 0.44
C ASN A 106 18.02 13.67 -0.88
N CYS A 107 17.29 13.73 -2.00
CA CYS A 107 17.84 13.58 -3.34
C CYS A 107 18.35 14.92 -3.92
N HIS A 108 17.95 16.05 -3.33
CA HIS A 108 18.22 17.40 -3.83
C HIS A 108 19.10 18.23 -2.90
N ILE A 109 19.88 17.59 -2.01
CA ILE A 109 20.73 18.25 -1.01
C ILE A 109 21.72 19.24 -1.67
N ALA A 110 22.21 18.93 -2.88
CA ALA A 110 23.10 19.83 -3.63
C ALA A 110 22.41 21.12 -4.12
N CYS A 111 21.07 21.20 -4.08
CA CYS A 111 20.28 22.30 -4.62
C CYS A 111 19.34 22.97 -3.60
N CYS A 112 19.30 22.52 -2.34
CA CYS A 112 18.10 22.73 -1.51
C CYS A 112 17.98 24.12 -0.84
N GLY A 113 19.08 24.82 -0.58
CA GLY A 113 19.04 26.16 0.04
C GLY A 113 18.95 27.28 -0.99
N SER A 114 20.04 27.52 -1.71
CA SER A 114 20.21 28.67 -2.59
C SER A 114 19.22 28.74 -3.75
N PHE A 115 18.84 27.61 -4.36
CA PHE A 115 17.98 27.64 -5.55
C PHE A 115 16.55 28.03 -5.25
N PHE A 116 15.97 27.55 -4.15
CA PHE A 116 14.62 27.98 -3.81
C PHE A 116 14.57 29.43 -3.34
N ASP A 117 15.64 29.93 -2.71
CA ASP A 117 15.79 31.36 -2.43
C ASP A 117 15.82 32.18 -3.74
N ILE A 118 16.56 31.73 -4.75
CA ILE A 118 16.60 32.33 -6.09
C ILE A 118 15.19 32.32 -6.71
N LEU A 119 14.49 31.19 -6.69
CA LEU A 119 13.11 31.11 -7.18
C LEU A 119 12.21 32.09 -6.42
N ARG A 120 12.34 32.18 -5.09
CA ARG A 120 11.51 33.06 -4.28
C ARG A 120 11.76 34.55 -4.57
N ILE A 121 12.99 34.93 -4.92
CA ILE A 121 13.38 36.32 -5.17
C ILE A 121 13.10 36.74 -6.61
N SER A 122 13.37 35.88 -7.59
CA SER A 122 13.47 36.26 -9.01
C SER A 122 12.41 35.62 -9.91
N PHE A 123 11.61 34.68 -9.43
CA PHE A 123 10.61 34.01 -10.26
C PHE A 123 9.46 34.98 -10.65
N PRO A 124 9.11 35.09 -11.94
CA PRO A 124 8.20 36.12 -12.42
C PRO A 124 6.70 35.80 -12.26
N GLU A 125 6.33 34.54 -12.02
CA GLU A 125 4.94 34.12 -11.83
C GLU A 125 4.63 33.81 -10.35
N ALA A 126 3.35 33.72 -9.98
CA ALA A 126 2.94 33.41 -8.60
C ALA A 126 3.13 31.93 -8.22
N VAL A 127 3.10 31.03 -9.21
CA VAL A 127 3.20 29.58 -9.04
C VAL A 127 4.14 29.00 -10.08
N LEU A 128 4.99 28.05 -9.67
CA LEU A 128 6.00 27.44 -10.54
C LEU A 128 5.35 26.60 -11.66
N PHE A 129 4.31 25.85 -11.30
CA PHE A 129 3.62 24.89 -12.16
C PHE A 129 2.11 25.17 -12.19
N PRO A 130 1.62 26.04 -13.11
CA PRO A 130 0.22 26.47 -13.10
C PRO A 130 -0.79 25.36 -13.41
N ASN A 131 -0.36 24.28 -14.07
CA ASN A 131 -1.19 23.12 -14.42
C ASN A 131 -0.98 21.90 -13.51
N LEU A 132 -0.28 22.08 -12.38
CA LEU A 132 -0.01 20.99 -11.45
C LEU A 132 -1.30 20.40 -10.89
N ARG A 133 -1.40 19.07 -10.95
CA ARG A 133 -2.54 18.28 -10.45
C ARG A 133 -2.18 17.43 -9.25
N THR A 134 -0.93 16.93 -9.20
CA THR A 134 -0.42 16.10 -8.12
C THR A 134 0.91 16.66 -7.63
N LEU A 135 1.00 16.93 -6.33
CA LEU A 135 2.23 17.32 -5.65
C LEU A 135 2.56 16.27 -4.60
N VAL A 136 3.77 15.73 -4.66
CA VAL A 136 4.34 14.86 -3.63
C VAL A 136 5.55 15.56 -3.04
N TRP A 137 5.55 15.77 -1.74
CA TRP A 137 6.61 16.48 -1.03
C TRP A 137 7.18 15.57 0.06
N TRP A 138 8.46 15.25 -0.02
CA TRP A 138 9.16 14.56 1.06
C TRP A 138 9.96 15.58 1.84
N SER A 139 9.48 15.89 3.05
CA SER A 139 10.25 16.72 3.97
C SER A 139 11.46 15.90 4.44
N GLY A 140 12.64 16.51 4.34
CA GLY A 140 13.83 15.98 5.00
C GLY A 140 13.81 16.32 6.48
N SER A 141 14.82 15.84 7.21
CA SER A 141 15.06 16.22 8.62
C SER A 141 15.40 17.70 8.79
N ASP A 142 15.70 18.42 7.70
CA ASP A 142 15.90 19.86 7.71
C ASP A 142 14.56 20.59 7.53
N SER A 143 13.99 21.01 8.65
CA SER A 143 12.74 21.79 8.74
C SER A 143 12.75 23.10 7.93
N GLY A 144 13.92 23.54 7.47
CA GLY A 144 14.08 24.77 6.72
C GLY A 144 13.44 24.77 5.33
N VAL A 145 13.22 23.64 4.65
CA VAL A 145 12.89 23.68 3.20
C VAL A 145 11.39 23.71 2.90
N ILE A 146 10.53 23.33 3.85
CA ILE A 146 9.10 23.15 3.57
C ILE A 146 8.36 24.43 3.19
N HIS A 147 8.83 25.60 3.63
CA HIS A 147 8.19 26.87 3.30
C HIS A 147 8.18 27.15 1.78
N HIS A 148 9.07 26.50 1.02
CA HIS A 148 9.12 26.60 -0.44
C HIS A 148 7.98 25.90 -1.15
N ILE A 149 7.24 25.02 -0.47
CA ILE A 149 6.08 24.33 -1.04
C ILE A 149 5.02 25.31 -1.57
N ARG A 150 4.97 26.55 -1.03
CA ARG A 150 4.06 27.61 -1.47
C ARG A 150 4.21 27.97 -2.94
N LEU A 151 5.42 27.86 -3.51
CA LEU A 151 5.66 28.09 -4.95
C LEU A 151 4.99 27.01 -5.82
N LEU A 152 4.64 25.86 -5.24
CA LEU A 152 4.08 24.69 -5.92
C LEU A 152 2.57 24.51 -5.66
N LEU A 153 1.96 25.35 -4.81
CA LEU A 153 0.53 25.31 -4.52
C LEU A 153 -0.26 25.96 -5.67
N ALA A 154 -0.64 25.16 -6.66
CA ALA A 154 -1.34 25.62 -7.85
C ALA A 154 -2.88 25.54 -7.70
N PRO A 155 -3.66 26.45 -8.32
CA PRO A 155 -5.13 26.42 -8.28
C PRO A 155 -5.78 25.14 -8.83
N ARG A 156 -5.08 24.43 -9.73
CA ARG A 156 -5.52 23.19 -10.36
C ARG A 156 -5.12 21.91 -9.59
N LEU A 157 -4.48 22.07 -8.43
CA LEU A 157 -4.00 20.95 -7.63
C LEU A 157 -5.19 20.12 -7.11
N ARG A 158 -5.14 18.81 -7.35
CA ARG A 158 -6.17 17.84 -6.96
C ARG A 158 -5.70 16.90 -5.87
N LYS A 159 -4.41 16.56 -5.87
CA LYS A 159 -3.79 15.65 -4.92
C LYS A 159 -2.55 16.29 -4.32
N LEU A 160 -2.50 16.36 -2.99
CA LEU A 160 -1.35 16.78 -2.22
C LEU A 160 -0.92 15.64 -1.31
N VAL A 161 0.35 15.26 -1.38
CA VAL A 161 0.97 14.28 -0.49
C VAL A 161 2.17 14.92 0.16
N ILE A 162 2.22 14.96 1.49
CA ILE A 162 3.35 15.47 2.25
C ILE A 162 3.84 14.35 3.17
N HIS A 163 5.11 14.00 3.06
CA HIS A 163 5.78 13.01 3.88
C HIS A 163 6.68 13.69 4.92
N ASN A 164 6.80 13.05 6.09
CA ASN A 164 7.71 13.42 7.19
C ASN A 164 7.58 14.85 7.73
N LEU A 165 6.35 15.33 8.00
CA LEU A 165 6.22 16.57 8.76
C LEU A 165 6.69 16.35 10.21
N GLU A 166 7.67 17.15 10.63
CA GLU A 166 8.30 17.03 11.95
C GLU A 166 8.02 18.24 12.86
N SER A 167 7.63 19.39 12.30
CA SER A 167 7.43 20.63 13.05
C SER A 167 5.97 21.15 13.04
N VAL A 168 5.57 21.81 14.13
CA VAL A 168 4.27 22.49 14.24
C VAL A 168 4.18 23.67 13.28
N PHE A 169 5.32 24.31 12.97
CA PHE A 169 5.36 25.43 12.04
C PHE A 169 4.87 25.03 10.63
N ASP A 170 5.18 23.80 10.21
CA ASP A 170 4.83 23.24 8.91
C ASP A 170 3.30 23.11 8.74
N LEU A 171 2.59 22.91 9.85
CA LEU A 171 1.12 22.81 9.87
C LEU A 171 0.45 24.14 9.47
N SER A 172 1.17 25.26 9.55
CA SER A 172 0.70 26.58 9.09
C SER A 172 0.46 26.64 7.57
N LEU A 173 0.87 25.63 6.80
CA LEU A 173 0.49 25.52 5.39
C LEU A 173 -0.99 25.14 5.23
N LEU A 174 -1.60 24.39 6.15
CA LEU A 174 -2.94 23.83 5.96
C LEU A 174 -4.03 24.88 5.68
N PRO A 175 -4.07 26.03 6.38
CA PRO A 175 -5.06 27.07 6.06
C PRO A 175 -4.87 27.67 4.66
N THR A 176 -3.63 27.69 4.14
CA THR A 176 -3.34 28.24 2.80
C THR A 176 -3.80 27.32 1.67
N LEU A 177 -3.94 26.01 1.94
CA LEU A 177 -4.44 25.06 0.94
C LEU A 177 -5.87 25.38 0.51
N VAL A 178 -6.71 25.82 1.45
CA VAL A 178 -8.12 26.14 1.18
C VAL A 178 -8.25 27.32 0.23
N THR A 179 -7.38 28.33 0.37
CA THR A 179 -7.43 29.55 -0.45
C THR A 179 -6.72 29.37 -1.79
N GLN A 180 -5.60 28.65 -1.83
CA GLN A 180 -4.78 28.52 -3.03
C GLN A 180 -5.14 27.32 -3.90
N CYS A 181 -5.75 26.27 -3.33
CA CYS A 181 -6.07 25.02 -4.03
C CYS A 181 -7.56 24.65 -3.89
N PRO A 182 -8.49 25.43 -4.50
CA PRO A 182 -9.94 25.19 -4.37
C PRO A 182 -10.42 23.87 -5.00
N GLY A 183 -9.61 23.26 -5.89
CA GLY A 183 -9.90 21.99 -6.55
C GLY A 183 -9.35 20.74 -5.84
N LEU A 184 -8.84 20.89 -4.61
CA LEU A 184 -8.17 19.81 -3.89
C LEU A 184 -9.17 18.72 -3.47
N THR A 185 -8.88 17.48 -3.88
CA THR A 185 -9.74 16.31 -3.65
C THR A 185 -9.09 15.28 -2.73
N GLN A 186 -7.76 15.21 -2.72
CA GLN A 186 -7.01 14.23 -1.95
C GLN A 186 -5.89 14.93 -1.20
N VAL A 187 -5.88 14.75 0.12
CA VAL A 187 -4.83 15.26 1.00
C VAL A 187 -4.29 14.11 1.82
N VAL A 188 -3.01 13.82 1.64
CA VAL A 188 -2.27 12.82 2.39
C VAL A 188 -1.14 13.51 3.13
N ILE A 189 -1.09 13.36 4.44
CA ILE A 189 -0.08 13.96 5.28
C ILE A 189 0.46 12.88 6.23
N GLU A 190 1.75 12.59 6.09
CA GLU A 190 2.50 11.76 7.01
C GLU A 190 3.35 12.66 7.90
N MET A 191 3.22 12.48 9.21
CA MET A 191 3.81 13.35 10.22
C MET A 191 4.15 12.57 11.47
N SER A 192 4.96 13.16 12.35
CA SER A 192 5.20 12.59 13.68
C SER A 192 3.93 12.64 14.55
N ASP A 193 3.75 11.63 15.40
CA ASP A 193 2.54 11.48 16.23
C ASP A 193 2.32 12.65 17.20
N GLY A 194 3.40 13.32 17.63
CA GLY A 194 3.34 14.50 18.48
C GLY A 194 2.70 15.73 17.83
N LEU A 195 2.54 15.74 16.50
CA LEU A 195 1.91 16.84 15.77
C LEU A 195 0.40 16.70 15.61
N LEU A 196 -0.15 15.49 15.76
CA LEU A 196 -1.56 15.20 15.49
C LEU A 196 -2.53 16.03 16.33
N ARG A 197 -2.20 16.27 17.60
CA ARG A 197 -2.99 17.11 18.52
C ARG A 197 -3.22 18.54 18.02
N PHE A 198 -2.35 19.05 17.15
CA PHE A 198 -2.47 20.41 16.62
C PHE A 198 -3.37 20.46 15.37
N LEU A 199 -3.74 19.31 14.80
CA LEU A 199 -4.57 19.25 13.60
C LEU A 199 -6.07 19.45 13.85
N ALA A 200 -6.54 19.28 15.09
CA ALA A 200 -7.95 19.42 15.45
C ALA A 200 -8.56 20.74 14.91
N ASN A 201 -7.81 21.84 15.05
CA ASN A 201 -8.21 23.17 14.60
C ASN A 201 -7.96 23.43 13.10
N LEU A 202 -7.17 22.60 12.42
CA LEU A 202 -6.78 22.79 11.02
C LEU A 202 -7.63 21.93 10.08
N TYR A 203 -8.15 20.80 10.56
CA TYR A 203 -9.07 19.98 9.80
C TYR A 203 -10.46 20.59 9.65
N THR A 204 -10.93 21.44 10.57
CA THR A 204 -12.18 22.19 10.37
C THR A 204 -12.14 23.02 9.06
N PHE A 205 -10.99 23.60 8.74
CA PHE A 205 -10.77 24.35 7.50
C PHE A 205 -10.70 23.45 6.26
N VAL A 206 -9.98 22.33 6.34
CA VAL A 206 -9.89 21.36 5.23
C VAL A 206 -11.26 20.71 4.97
N VAL A 207 -11.99 20.32 6.02
CA VAL A 207 -13.33 19.70 5.96
C VAL A 207 -14.41 20.67 5.47
N SER A 208 -14.27 21.98 5.70
CA SER A 208 -15.16 22.99 5.10
C SER A 208 -15.06 23.07 3.56
N SER A 209 -14.02 22.50 2.95
CA SER A 209 -13.92 22.31 1.50
C SER A 209 -14.65 21.01 1.11
N ASN A 210 -15.96 21.12 0.83
CA ASN A 210 -16.91 20.02 0.68
C ASN A 210 -16.66 19.04 -0.51
N ARG A 211 -15.41 18.85 -0.98
CA ARG A 211 -15.06 17.99 -2.13
C ARG A 211 -13.90 17.02 -1.86
N LEU A 212 -13.60 16.75 -0.60
CA LEU A 212 -12.53 15.82 -0.25
C LEU A 212 -12.98 14.36 -0.38
N ASP A 213 -12.29 13.64 -1.25
CA ASP A 213 -12.50 12.22 -1.50
C ASP A 213 -11.62 11.36 -0.60
N SER A 214 -10.42 11.84 -0.23
CA SER A 214 -9.46 11.12 0.60
C SER A 214 -8.73 12.01 1.60
N LEU A 215 -8.75 11.60 2.87
CA LEU A 215 -8.00 12.23 3.98
C LEU A 215 -7.17 11.21 4.74
N SER A 216 -6.00 11.62 5.26
CA SER A 216 -5.15 10.75 6.08
C SER A 216 -4.68 11.39 7.37
N ARG A 217 -4.49 10.57 8.42
CA ARG A 217 -4.03 10.97 9.75
C ARG A 217 -4.94 12.04 10.37
N VAL A 218 -6.20 11.67 10.55
CA VAL A 218 -7.22 12.53 11.15
C VAL A 218 -7.44 12.18 12.62
N ASP A 219 -7.49 13.21 13.47
CA ASP A 219 -7.76 13.09 14.89
C ASP A 219 -9.25 12.85 15.21
N ASN A 220 -9.55 12.32 16.40
CA ASN A 220 -10.91 12.00 16.82
C ASN A 220 -11.84 13.24 16.92
N SER A 221 -11.28 14.42 17.16
CA SER A 221 -12.01 15.68 17.35
C SER A 221 -12.86 16.10 16.14
N VAL A 222 -12.48 15.70 14.92
CA VAL A 222 -13.19 16.09 13.69
C VAL A 222 -14.07 14.99 13.11
N LEU A 223 -14.20 13.85 13.81
CA LEU A 223 -15.01 12.72 13.36
C LEU A 223 -16.46 13.11 13.07
N GLU A 224 -17.07 13.96 13.90
CA GLU A 224 -18.47 14.39 13.69
C GLU A 224 -18.67 15.06 12.32
N HIS A 225 -17.68 15.83 11.86
CA HIS A 225 -17.74 16.48 10.56
C HIS A 225 -17.46 15.48 9.43
N LEU A 226 -16.48 14.59 9.61
CA LEU A 226 -16.15 13.55 8.62
C LEU A 226 -17.31 12.60 8.35
N CYS A 227 -18.05 12.20 9.39
CA CYS A 227 -19.19 11.29 9.25
C CYS A 227 -20.27 11.84 8.31
N ARG A 228 -20.41 13.17 8.20
CA ARG A 228 -21.45 13.84 7.40
C ARG A 228 -21.01 14.15 5.96
N LEU A 229 -19.75 13.90 5.59
CA LEU A 229 -19.24 14.23 4.26
C LEU A 229 -19.75 13.22 3.22
N PRO A 230 -20.53 13.66 2.20
CA PRO A 230 -21.06 12.76 1.18
C PRO A 230 -20.04 12.34 0.13
N THR A 231 -18.90 13.03 0.05
CA THR A 231 -17.85 12.80 -0.96
C THR A 231 -16.71 11.93 -0.43
N LEU A 232 -16.59 11.74 0.89
CA LEU A 232 -15.45 11.05 1.49
C LEU A 232 -15.48 9.56 1.14
N THR A 233 -14.58 9.13 0.25
CA THR A 233 -14.46 7.73 -0.18
C THR A 233 -13.36 6.97 0.54
N SER A 234 -12.33 7.67 1.03
CA SER A 234 -11.20 7.07 1.73
C SER A 234 -10.82 7.89 2.95
N SER A 235 -10.60 7.25 4.10
CA SER A 235 -10.12 7.92 5.30
C SER A 235 -9.08 7.08 6.03
N ASN A 236 -8.02 7.72 6.54
CA ASN A 236 -7.10 7.13 7.51
C ASN A 236 -7.20 7.90 8.83
N LEU A 237 -7.87 7.30 9.80
CA LEU A 237 -8.12 7.84 11.13
C LEU A 237 -7.01 7.40 12.08
N HIS A 238 -6.55 8.31 12.92
CA HIS A 238 -5.58 8.03 13.96
C HIS A 238 -6.18 8.43 15.31
N CYS A 239 -6.57 7.43 16.11
CA CYS A 239 -7.20 7.62 17.41
C CYS A 239 -6.18 7.37 18.52
N GLN A 240 -5.54 8.43 19.03
CA GLN A 240 -4.63 8.37 20.20
C GLN A 240 -5.38 8.45 21.52
N ASP A 241 -6.43 9.27 21.59
CA ASP A 241 -7.21 9.50 22.78
C ASP A 241 -8.54 8.76 22.73
N ALA A 242 -9.09 8.48 23.92
CA ALA A 242 -10.43 7.93 24.09
C ALA A 242 -11.42 8.71 23.23
N LEU A 243 -12.14 8.00 22.36
CA LEU A 243 -13.21 8.63 21.60
C LEU A 243 -14.19 9.26 22.58
N PRO A 244 -14.72 10.47 22.30
CA PRO A 244 -15.84 11.01 23.06
C PRO A 244 -17.08 10.17 22.74
N GLY A 245 -17.15 8.95 23.29
CA GLY A 245 -18.00 7.81 22.91
C GLY A 245 -19.50 7.99 23.13
N ARG A 246 -19.96 9.23 23.27
CA ARG A 246 -21.36 9.57 23.56
C ARG A 246 -21.91 10.82 22.87
N ARG A 247 -21.11 11.57 22.08
CA ARG A 247 -21.55 12.87 21.56
C ARG A 247 -21.99 12.90 20.09
N ILE A 248 -21.64 11.89 19.29
CA ILE A 248 -22.09 11.86 17.89
C ILE A 248 -23.54 11.37 17.87
N SER A 249 -24.49 12.30 17.92
CA SER A 249 -25.91 12.02 17.76
C SER A 249 -26.12 11.30 16.42
N SER A 250 -26.50 10.02 16.49
CA SER A 250 -26.74 9.11 15.37
C SER A 250 -28.06 9.42 14.65
N GLY A 251 -28.21 10.67 14.20
CA GLY A 251 -29.28 11.10 13.29
C GLY A 251 -28.78 11.11 11.85
N GLY A 252 -29.21 10.15 11.04
CA GLY A 252 -28.87 10.04 9.61
C GLY A 252 -27.74 9.06 9.28
N ILE A 253 -27.55 8.81 7.98
CA ILE A 253 -26.52 7.92 7.45
C ILE A 253 -25.15 8.56 7.67
N MET A 254 -24.29 7.87 8.41
CA MET A 254 -22.90 8.27 8.62
C MET A 254 -22.03 7.60 7.54
N PHE A 255 -21.12 8.35 6.95
CA PHE A 255 -20.19 7.90 5.92
C PHE A 255 -20.86 7.30 4.67
N PRO A 256 -21.77 8.03 3.99
CA PRO A 256 -22.60 7.49 2.90
C PRO A 256 -21.79 7.05 1.67
N ALA A 257 -20.56 7.54 1.48
CA ALA A 257 -19.71 7.20 0.32
C ALA A 257 -18.38 6.52 0.70
N LEU A 258 -18.16 6.21 1.98
CA LEU A 258 -16.87 5.70 2.45
C LEU A 258 -16.66 4.25 2.01
N ARG A 259 -15.61 4.05 1.19
CA ARG A 259 -15.24 2.76 0.61
C ARG A 259 -13.96 2.19 1.22
N SER A 260 -13.04 3.04 1.65
CA SER A 260 -11.76 2.63 2.22
C SER A 260 -11.53 3.29 3.56
N LEU A 261 -11.31 2.51 4.59
CA LEU A 261 -11.08 2.99 5.94
C LEU A 261 -9.81 2.36 6.50
N THR A 262 -8.89 3.20 6.95
CA THR A 262 -7.77 2.79 7.79
C THR A 262 -7.95 3.40 9.18
N ILE A 263 -7.82 2.60 10.23
CA ILE A 263 -7.85 3.07 11.62
C ILE A 263 -6.54 2.67 12.27
N THR A 264 -5.80 3.65 12.77
CA THR A 264 -4.66 3.43 13.65
C THR A 264 -5.07 3.83 15.05
N THR A 265 -4.93 2.95 16.03
CA THR A 265 -5.35 3.28 17.40
C THR A 265 -4.68 2.44 18.47
N CYS A 266 -4.40 3.05 19.62
CA CYS A 266 -4.04 2.37 20.88
C CYS A 266 -5.22 2.28 21.85
N ASP A 267 -6.40 2.80 21.48
CA ASP A 267 -7.59 2.85 22.33
C ASP A 267 -8.43 1.57 22.16
N THR A 268 -8.72 0.94 23.29
CA THR A 268 -9.51 -0.29 23.40
C THR A 268 -11.02 -0.06 23.28
N GLU A 269 -11.49 1.18 23.38
CA GLU A 269 -12.91 1.55 23.30
C GLU A 269 -13.39 1.87 21.87
N VAL A 270 -12.47 1.98 20.90
CA VAL A 270 -12.82 2.24 19.48
C VAL A 270 -13.75 1.18 18.88
N PRO A 271 -13.57 -0.14 19.11
CA PRO A 271 -14.49 -1.15 18.62
C PRO A 271 -15.94 -0.89 19.03
N THR A 272 -16.18 -0.45 20.26
CA THR A 272 -17.53 -0.32 20.83
C THR A 272 -18.16 1.03 20.56
N SER A 273 -17.35 2.09 20.40
CA SER A 273 -17.85 3.46 20.21
C SER A 273 -17.88 3.91 18.75
N PHE A 274 -16.92 3.51 17.91
CA PHE A 274 -16.81 3.99 16.54
C PHE A 274 -17.41 3.05 15.50
N VAL A 275 -17.18 1.74 15.63
CA VAL A 275 -17.65 0.76 14.62
C VAL A 275 -19.17 0.78 14.44
N PRO A 276 -20.02 1.05 15.46
CA PRO A 276 -21.45 1.25 15.26
C PRO A 276 -21.80 2.39 14.29
N LEU A 277 -20.95 3.41 14.15
CA LEU A 277 -21.14 4.50 13.19
C LEU A 277 -20.90 4.08 11.74
N LEU A 278 -20.25 2.92 11.52
CA LEU A 278 -19.95 2.38 10.19
C LEU A 278 -21.06 1.46 9.66
N THR A 279 -22.20 1.39 10.34
CA THR A 279 -23.26 0.41 10.04
C THR A 279 -23.75 0.50 8.60
N ASP A 280 -23.98 1.73 8.13
CA ASP A 280 -24.53 2.02 6.80
C ASP A 280 -23.45 2.37 5.76
N ALA A 281 -22.16 2.27 6.12
CA ALA A 281 -21.07 2.67 5.25
C ALA A 281 -20.79 1.59 4.16
N PRO A 282 -20.67 1.97 2.86
CA PRO A 282 -20.40 1.05 1.75
C PRO A 282 -18.92 0.62 1.67
N LEU A 283 -18.39 0.12 2.78
CA LEU A 283 -16.98 -0.22 2.96
C LEU A 283 -16.55 -1.38 2.06
N GLN A 284 -15.54 -1.14 1.24
CA GLN A 284 -14.87 -2.14 0.39
C GLN A 284 -13.52 -2.56 0.96
N LYS A 285 -12.85 -1.68 1.71
CA LYS A 285 -11.55 -1.92 2.33
C LYS A 285 -11.55 -1.41 3.76
N VAL A 286 -11.22 -2.28 4.70
CA VAL A 286 -11.00 -1.93 6.12
C VAL A 286 -9.60 -2.40 6.50
N ASN A 287 -8.80 -1.50 7.07
CA ASN A 287 -7.48 -1.78 7.59
C ASN A 287 -7.36 -1.21 9.01
N ILE A 288 -7.21 -2.07 10.00
CA ILE A 288 -7.06 -1.65 11.39
C ILE A 288 -5.64 -1.98 11.85
N GLN A 289 -4.99 -0.99 12.41
CA GLN A 289 -3.63 -1.01 12.91
C GLN A 289 -3.67 -0.71 14.41
N LEU A 290 -3.55 -1.75 15.22
CA LEU A 290 -3.60 -1.67 16.68
C LEU A 290 -2.23 -1.27 17.22
N GLY A 291 -2.15 -0.26 18.07
CA GLY A 291 -0.97 0.04 18.87
C GLY A 291 -0.90 -0.81 20.14
N MET A 292 0.11 -0.55 20.97
CA MET A 292 0.25 -1.17 22.29
C MET A 292 -0.88 -0.72 23.24
N PRO A 293 -1.36 -1.57 24.17
CA PRO A 293 -0.88 -2.93 24.48
C PRO A 293 -1.47 -4.05 23.60
N GLU A 294 -0.65 -5.07 23.35
CA GLU A 294 -0.93 -6.24 22.50
C GLU A 294 -1.83 -7.29 23.19
N ASP A 295 -3.10 -6.97 23.48
CA ASP A 295 -4.00 -7.89 24.18
C ASP A 295 -5.00 -8.61 23.26
N LYS A 296 -5.35 -9.84 23.65
CA LYS A 296 -6.33 -10.65 22.92
C LYS A 296 -7.71 -10.04 22.93
N VAL A 297 -8.12 -9.41 24.04
CA VAL A 297 -9.50 -8.93 24.23
C VAL A 297 -9.81 -7.85 23.20
N THR A 298 -8.90 -6.90 22.99
CA THR A 298 -9.05 -5.84 21.99
C THR A 298 -9.16 -6.38 20.58
N PHE A 299 -8.30 -7.34 20.18
CA PHE A 299 -8.39 -7.96 18.85
C PHE A 299 -9.74 -8.65 18.62
N VAL A 300 -10.22 -9.39 19.62
CA VAL A 300 -11.52 -10.08 19.54
C VAL A 300 -12.68 -9.08 19.55
N ALA A 301 -12.58 -7.99 20.30
CA ALA A 301 -13.57 -6.91 20.29
C ALA A 301 -13.70 -6.29 18.90
N TRP A 302 -12.59 -6.06 18.20
CA TRP A 302 -12.60 -5.61 16.80
C TRP A 302 -13.28 -6.61 15.87
N CYS A 303 -12.95 -7.90 15.98
CA CYS A 303 -13.57 -8.93 15.15
C CYS A 303 -15.10 -8.97 15.35
N LYS A 304 -15.54 -8.93 16.61
CA LYS A 304 -16.97 -8.90 16.97
C LYS A 304 -17.65 -7.65 16.44
N ALA A 305 -17.09 -6.47 16.71
CA ALA A 305 -17.68 -5.20 16.32
C ALA A 305 -17.84 -5.06 14.81
N LEU A 306 -16.81 -5.44 14.03
CA LEU A 306 -16.90 -5.44 12.57
C LEU A 306 -17.96 -6.40 12.07
N GLY A 307 -18.00 -7.62 12.61
CA GLY A 307 -18.95 -8.65 12.23
C GLY A 307 -20.41 -8.25 12.51
N SER A 308 -20.67 -7.61 13.66
CA SER A 308 -22.02 -7.27 14.11
C SER A 308 -22.54 -5.93 13.59
N HIS A 309 -21.68 -4.92 13.45
CA HIS A 309 -22.12 -3.57 13.12
C HIS A 309 -21.95 -3.20 11.65
N CYS A 310 -20.95 -3.70 10.92
CA CYS A 310 -20.75 -3.33 9.51
C CYS A 310 -21.66 -4.12 8.54
N THR A 311 -22.97 -4.12 8.78
CA THR A 311 -23.96 -4.94 8.04
C THR A 311 -24.03 -4.57 6.56
N PHE A 312 -23.99 -3.28 6.21
CA PHE A 312 -23.97 -2.85 4.81
C PHE A 312 -22.69 -3.30 4.07
N ALA A 313 -21.60 -3.47 4.84
CA ALA A 313 -20.33 -3.96 4.32
C ALA A 313 -20.30 -5.49 4.08
N HIS A 314 -21.27 -6.26 4.61
CA HIS A 314 -21.29 -7.74 4.50
C HIS A 314 -21.12 -8.24 3.06
N ASN A 315 -21.69 -7.53 2.08
CA ASN A 315 -21.64 -7.90 0.67
C ASN A 315 -20.76 -6.97 -0.20
N SER A 316 -20.10 -5.99 0.40
CA SER A 316 -19.26 -5.03 -0.34
C SER A 316 -17.79 -5.06 0.07
N LEU A 317 -17.47 -5.60 1.26
CA LEU A 317 -16.12 -5.69 1.79
C LEU A 317 -15.27 -6.69 1.01
N ARG A 318 -14.24 -6.19 0.33
CA ARG A 318 -13.30 -6.96 -0.49
C ARG A 318 -11.94 -7.14 0.19
N SER A 319 -11.54 -6.21 1.04
CA SER A 319 -10.26 -6.25 1.73
C SER A 319 -10.45 -5.98 3.22
N LEU A 320 -10.08 -6.94 4.05
CA LEU A 320 -10.09 -6.84 5.50
C LEU A 320 -8.67 -7.06 6.02
N SER A 321 -8.17 -6.12 6.83
CA SER A 321 -6.87 -6.20 7.46
C SER A 321 -6.97 -5.79 8.92
N LEU A 322 -6.47 -6.62 9.83
CA LEU A 322 -6.35 -6.33 11.26
C LEU A 322 -4.94 -6.74 11.70
N SER A 323 -4.12 -5.75 12.04
CA SER A 323 -2.68 -5.90 12.28
C SER A 323 -2.20 -5.02 13.43
N HIS A 324 -1.01 -5.28 13.96
CA HIS A 324 -0.41 -4.51 15.06
C HIS A 324 0.72 -3.58 14.56
N GLN A 325 0.82 -2.37 15.12
CA GLN A 325 1.89 -1.40 14.93
C GLN A 325 3.00 -1.64 15.95
N GLY A 326 4.12 -2.23 15.53
CA GLY A 326 5.28 -2.35 16.42
C GLY A 326 6.35 -3.30 15.91
N SER A 327 7.59 -3.07 16.35
CA SER A 327 8.66 -4.04 16.19
C SER A 327 8.39 -5.22 17.14
N ARG A 328 8.35 -6.40 16.53
CA ARG A 328 7.94 -7.67 17.14
C ARG A 328 8.89 -8.01 18.28
N ARG A 329 8.50 -7.71 19.52
CA ARG A 329 9.20 -8.23 20.70
C ARG A 329 8.68 -9.64 20.95
N ASP A 330 9.58 -10.55 21.32
CA ASP A 330 9.23 -11.88 21.82
C ASP A 330 8.53 -11.73 23.18
N VAL A 331 7.25 -11.32 23.15
CA VAL A 331 6.41 -11.38 24.35
C VAL A 331 6.19 -12.87 24.62
N ALA A 332 6.67 -13.32 25.77
CA ALA A 332 6.65 -14.72 26.17
C ALA A 332 5.24 -15.31 26.00
N ALA A 333 5.10 -16.16 24.98
CA ALA A 333 3.88 -16.87 24.66
C ALA A 333 3.48 -17.77 25.84
N LYS A 334 2.50 -17.35 26.62
CA LYS A 334 1.68 -18.24 27.45
C LYS A 334 0.21 -17.91 27.25
N SER A 335 -0.53 -18.85 26.66
CA SER A 335 -1.99 -19.02 26.74
C SER A 335 -2.95 -18.01 26.06
N TYR A 336 -2.48 -16.98 25.34
CA TYR A 336 -3.37 -15.93 24.77
C TYR A 336 -3.68 -16.05 23.27
N ALA A 337 -3.52 -17.20 22.61
CA ALA A 337 -3.79 -17.33 21.17
C ALA A 337 -5.25 -17.01 20.77
N VAL A 338 -5.45 -16.40 19.58
CA VAL A 338 -6.79 -16.23 18.97
C VAL A 338 -7.33 -17.61 18.58
N GLN A 339 -8.53 -17.95 19.01
CA GLN A 339 -9.22 -19.19 18.67
C GLN A 339 -10.11 -19.01 17.44
N GLY A 340 -10.55 -20.11 16.82
CA GLY A 340 -11.46 -20.04 15.68
C GLY A 340 -12.77 -19.29 15.97
N LEU A 341 -13.34 -19.53 17.15
CA LEU A 341 -14.55 -18.85 17.63
C LEU A 341 -14.40 -17.33 17.71
N ASP A 342 -13.19 -16.84 17.92
CA ASP A 342 -12.92 -15.41 18.10
C ASP A 342 -13.02 -14.63 16.78
N ILE A 343 -12.75 -15.29 15.64
CA ILE A 343 -12.79 -14.67 14.29
C ILE A 343 -14.06 -15.01 13.50
N ARG A 344 -14.86 -15.98 13.97
CA ARG A 344 -16.16 -16.34 13.36
C ARG A 344 -17.09 -15.14 13.07
N PRO A 345 -17.15 -14.07 13.88
CA PRO A 345 -17.97 -12.90 13.54
C PRO A 345 -17.62 -12.28 12.18
N LEU A 346 -16.39 -12.45 11.68
CA LEU A 346 -15.95 -11.97 10.36
C LEU A 346 -16.46 -12.85 9.20
N PHE A 347 -17.02 -14.03 9.47
CA PHE A 347 -17.54 -14.91 8.43
C PHE A 347 -18.87 -14.41 7.85
N SER A 348 -19.45 -13.34 8.43
CA SER A 348 -20.60 -12.63 7.86
C SER A 348 -20.27 -11.90 6.55
N PHE A 349 -18.99 -11.58 6.31
CA PHE A 349 -18.55 -10.99 5.05
C PHE A 349 -18.47 -12.06 3.96
N THR A 350 -19.28 -11.94 2.91
CA THR A 350 -19.44 -12.98 1.86
C THR A 350 -18.57 -12.75 0.62
N GLU A 351 -18.10 -11.52 0.42
CA GLU A 351 -17.33 -11.06 -0.74
C GLU A 351 -15.83 -10.74 -0.50
N PRO A 352 -15.17 -11.17 0.60
CA PRO A 352 -13.77 -10.80 0.81
C PRO A 352 -12.86 -11.51 -0.19
N ARG A 353 -11.93 -10.73 -0.73
CA ARG A 353 -10.86 -11.18 -1.64
C ARG A 353 -9.52 -11.20 -0.92
N VAL A 354 -9.29 -10.26 -0.03
CA VAL A 354 -8.04 -10.11 0.70
C VAL A 354 -8.34 -10.08 2.18
N VAL A 355 -7.87 -11.08 2.92
CA VAL A 355 -8.00 -11.13 4.39
C VAL A 355 -6.61 -11.24 4.99
N ARG A 356 -6.25 -10.28 5.85
CA ARG A 356 -5.00 -10.28 6.62
C ARG A 356 -5.30 -10.10 8.10
N LEU A 357 -5.12 -11.14 8.88
CA LEU A 357 -5.31 -11.10 10.32
C LEU A 357 -3.97 -11.47 10.96
N ASN A 358 -3.31 -10.51 11.59
CA ASN A 358 -1.95 -10.68 12.11
C ASN A 358 -1.91 -10.31 13.61
N PRO A 359 -2.55 -11.09 14.49
CA PRO A 359 -2.49 -10.85 15.92
C PRO A 359 -1.06 -11.08 16.45
N PRO A 360 -0.56 -10.24 17.38
CA PRO A 360 0.79 -10.35 17.91
C PRO A 360 1.06 -11.68 18.62
N PHE A 361 0.04 -12.24 19.28
CA PHE A 361 0.08 -13.50 20.04
C PHE A 361 -0.28 -14.75 19.22
N GLY A 362 -0.55 -14.60 17.91
CA GLY A 362 -0.78 -15.74 17.01
C GLY A 362 -2.16 -16.39 17.12
N PHE A 363 -2.31 -17.48 16.37
CA PHE A 363 -3.54 -18.25 16.22
C PHE A 363 -3.43 -19.66 16.78
N ASN A 364 -4.53 -20.17 17.32
CA ASN A 364 -4.74 -21.58 17.62
C ASN A 364 -6.00 -22.05 16.88
N LEU A 365 -5.83 -22.29 15.58
CA LEU A 365 -6.89 -22.72 14.66
C LEU A 365 -6.70 -24.20 14.33
N ASP A 366 -7.81 -24.90 14.08
CA ASP A 366 -7.83 -26.27 13.58
C ASP A 366 -8.42 -26.36 12.17
N ASP A 367 -8.28 -27.54 11.55
CA ASP A 367 -8.72 -27.79 10.18
C ASP A 367 -10.23 -27.58 10.02
N SER A 368 -11.04 -27.85 11.04
CA SER A 368 -12.50 -27.57 11.01
C SER A 368 -12.79 -26.07 10.92
N THR A 369 -12.07 -25.24 11.65
CA THR A 369 -12.22 -23.79 11.56
C THR A 369 -11.79 -23.28 10.19
N MET A 370 -10.72 -23.84 9.63
CA MET A 370 -10.25 -23.48 8.28
C MET A 370 -11.24 -23.86 7.19
N ASP A 371 -11.92 -24.99 7.34
CA ASP A 371 -12.97 -25.43 6.42
C ASP A 371 -14.19 -24.50 6.47
N GLU A 372 -14.64 -24.09 7.66
CA GLU A 372 -15.68 -23.07 7.84
C GLU A 372 -15.29 -21.74 7.18
N LEU A 373 -14.06 -21.28 7.41
CA LEU A 373 -13.51 -20.06 6.82
C LEU A 373 -13.48 -20.14 5.28
N ALA A 374 -13.00 -21.25 4.73
CA ALA A 374 -12.91 -21.44 3.29
C ALA A 374 -14.29 -21.42 2.62
N ARG A 375 -15.33 -21.97 3.28
CA ARG A 375 -16.72 -21.92 2.80
C ARG A 375 -17.35 -20.54 2.92
N ALA A 376 -17.02 -19.79 3.98
CA ALA A 376 -17.50 -18.44 4.16
C ALA A 376 -16.96 -17.48 3.07
N TRP A 377 -15.74 -17.71 2.59
CA TRP A 377 -15.02 -16.82 1.67
C TRP A 377 -14.65 -17.48 0.34
N PRO A 378 -15.62 -17.84 -0.51
CA PRO A 378 -15.37 -18.56 -1.76
C PRO A 378 -14.61 -17.71 -2.81
N ARG A 379 -14.61 -16.38 -2.68
CA ARG A 379 -13.94 -15.45 -3.60
C ARG A 379 -12.56 -14.99 -3.12
N LEU A 380 -12.01 -15.65 -2.09
CA LEU A 380 -10.72 -15.31 -1.51
C LEU A 380 -9.58 -15.45 -2.52
N GLU A 381 -8.77 -14.40 -2.64
CA GLU A 381 -7.59 -14.28 -3.50
C GLU A 381 -6.30 -14.27 -2.66
N VAL A 382 -6.32 -13.68 -1.47
CA VAL A 382 -5.17 -13.59 -0.55
C VAL A 382 -5.63 -13.87 0.88
N LEU A 383 -4.99 -14.85 1.51
CA LEU A 383 -5.16 -15.15 2.94
C LEU A 383 -3.84 -15.00 3.67
N ASP A 384 -3.81 -14.14 4.69
CA ASP A 384 -2.67 -13.98 5.59
C ASP A 384 -3.15 -14.11 7.03
N LEU A 385 -2.83 -15.22 7.66
CA LEU A 385 -3.08 -15.48 9.08
C LEU A 385 -1.75 -15.52 9.85
N GLY A 386 -0.77 -14.75 9.40
CA GLY A 386 0.59 -14.75 9.90
C GLY A 386 0.77 -14.04 11.24
N GLY A 387 0.17 -14.58 12.30
CA GLY A 387 0.36 -14.13 13.68
C GLY A 387 1.56 -14.78 14.39
N ALA A 388 2.29 -14.01 15.21
CA ALA A 388 3.47 -14.39 16.00
C ALA A 388 4.65 -15.05 15.22
N LYS A 389 5.59 -14.27 14.68
CA LYS A 389 6.91 -14.81 14.22
C LYS A 389 7.90 -15.07 15.36
N SER A 390 7.38 -15.46 16.52
CA SER A 390 8.27 -15.98 17.54
C SER A 390 8.62 -17.42 17.19
N SER A 391 9.90 -17.63 16.87
CA SER A 391 10.55 -18.95 16.88
C SER A 391 10.34 -19.72 18.21
N SER A 392 9.85 -19.04 19.26
CA SER A 392 9.58 -19.58 20.58
C SER A 392 8.17 -20.14 20.80
N SER A 393 7.27 -20.10 19.79
CA SER A 393 6.01 -20.85 19.88
C SER A 393 6.31 -22.34 19.93
N ARG A 394 6.44 -22.87 21.15
CA ARG A 394 6.77 -24.27 21.45
C ARG A 394 5.68 -25.23 20.99
N THR A 395 4.48 -24.73 20.70
CA THR A 395 3.35 -25.52 20.24
C THR A 395 3.25 -25.48 18.72
N PRO A 396 3.37 -26.62 18.02
CA PRO A 396 3.14 -26.67 16.59
C PRO A 396 1.69 -26.30 16.26
N SER A 397 1.48 -25.73 15.06
CA SER A 397 0.14 -25.43 14.55
C SER A 397 -0.76 -26.68 14.60
N ARG A 398 -2.04 -26.52 14.91
CA ARG A 398 -3.03 -27.60 14.76
C ARG A 398 -3.53 -27.72 13.32
N LEU A 399 -3.21 -26.74 12.47
CA LEU A 399 -3.52 -26.78 11.05
C LEU A 399 -2.62 -27.78 10.35
N THR A 400 -3.21 -28.69 9.61
CA THR A 400 -2.49 -29.70 8.84
C THR A 400 -2.61 -29.41 7.35
N LEU A 401 -2.17 -30.36 6.52
CA LEU A 401 -2.38 -30.29 5.08
C LEU A 401 -3.88 -30.27 4.72
N ALA A 402 -4.76 -30.76 5.59
CA ALA A 402 -6.21 -30.71 5.36
C ALA A 402 -6.73 -29.27 5.26
N ALA A 403 -6.20 -28.31 6.02
CA ALA A 403 -6.54 -26.89 5.88
C ALA A 403 -6.26 -26.36 4.46
N LEU A 404 -5.14 -26.76 3.84
CA LEU A 404 -4.83 -26.37 2.46
C LEU A 404 -5.79 -27.03 1.46
N LEU A 405 -6.18 -28.28 1.70
CA LEU A 405 -7.15 -28.98 0.85
C LEU A 405 -8.54 -28.32 0.90
N SER A 406 -9.02 -27.95 2.09
CA SER A 406 -10.28 -27.21 2.24
C SER A 406 -10.23 -25.86 1.51
N LEU A 407 -9.13 -25.10 1.63
CA LEU A 407 -8.93 -23.86 0.87
C LEU A 407 -8.91 -24.12 -0.64
N ALA A 408 -8.24 -25.18 -1.09
CA ALA A 408 -8.17 -25.55 -2.51
C ALA A 408 -9.56 -25.89 -3.08
N GLN A 409 -10.40 -26.56 -2.27
CA GLN A 409 -11.74 -26.98 -2.64
C GLN A 409 -12.73 -25.82 -2.73
N HIS A 410 -12.68 -24.87 -1.78
CA HIS A 410 -13.69 -23.83 -1.64
C HIS A 410 -13.26 -22.46 -2.20
N CYS A 411 -11.96 -22.18 -2.36
CA CYS A 411 -11.44 -20.89 -2.81
C CYS A 411 -10.71 -21.00 -4.18
N PRO A 412 -11.44 -21.07 -5.30
CA PRO A 412 -10.85 -21.29 -6.63
C PRO A 412 -9.96 -20.14 -7.14
N ARG A 413 -10.05 -18.93 -6.55
CA ARG A 413 -9.26 -17.74 -6.94
C ARG A 413 -8.06 -17.47 -6.03
N LEU A 414 -7.82 -18.32 -5.05
CA LEU A 414 -6.75 -18.13 -4.06
C LEU A 414 -5.38 -18.12 -4.74
N SER A 415 -4.64 -17.03 -4.58
CA SER A 415 -3.37 -16.76 -5.27
C SER A 415 -2.17 -16.71 -4.32
N CYS A 416 -2.41 -16.32 -3.06
CA CYS A 416 -1.39 -16.19 -2.03
C CYS A 416 -1.94 -16.66 -0.67
N ILE A 417 -1.17 -17.50 0.02
CA ILE A 417 -1.45 -17.97 1.37
C ILE A 417 -0.24 -17.67 2.26
N ASN A 418 -0.47 -17.09 3.44
CA ASN A 418 0.48 -17.06 4.55
C ASN A 418 -0.16 -17.70 5.79
N LEU A 419 0.32 -18.88 6.17
CA LEU A 419 -0.34 -19.72 7.16
C LEU A 419 0.67 -20.64 7.88
N PRO A 420 0.68 -20.70 9.22
CA PRO A 420 1.43 -21.71 9.94
C PRO A 420 0.76 -23.08 9.83
N LEU A 421 1.53 -24.08 9.41
CA LEU A 421 1.11 -25.45 9.15
C LEU A 421 1.95 -26.45 9.95
N ASN A 422 1.35 -27.56 10.32
CA ASN A 422 2.06 -28.71 10.86
C ASN A 422 2.17 -29.80 9.80
N ALA A 423 3.21 -29.65 8.97
CA ALA A 423 3.59 -30.60 7.93
C ALA A 423 4.48 -31.75 8.47
N SER A 424 4.36 -32.07 9.77
CA SER A 424 4.93 -33.29 10.37
C SER A 424 3.95 -34.45 10.41
N THR A 425 2.66 -34.18 10.19
CA THR A 425 1.62 -35.21 10.12
C THR A 425 1.83 -36.05 8.86
N GLN A 426 1.62 -37.37 8.95
CA GLN A 426 1.79 -38.26 7.79
C GLN A 426 0.93 -37.73 6.64
N THR A 427 1.55 -37.58 5.48
CA THR A 427 0.85 -37.23 4.25
C THR A 427 -0.26 -38.26 4.05
N PRO A 428 -1.55 -37.87 3.99
CA PRO A 428 -2.60 -38.83 3.78
C PRO A 428 -2.32 -39.53 2.46
N THR A 429 -2.06 -40.84 2.51
CA THR A 429 -1.88 -41.65 1.31
C THR A 429 -3.14 -41.48 0.49
N PRO A 430 -3.07 -40.97 -0.76
CA PRO A 430 -4.26 -40.84 -1.58
C PRO A 430 -4.79 -42.25 -1.82
N ALA A 431 -5.84 -42.62 -1.09
CA ALA A 431 -6.56 -43.84 -1.37
C ALA A 431 -7.02 -43.78 -2.84
N PRO A 432 -6.90 -44.86 -3.62
CA PRO A 432 -7.35 -44.92 -5.00
C PRO A 432 -8.90 -44.94 -5.00
N HIS A 433 -9.52 -43.80 -4.74
CA HIS A 433 -10.96 -43.64 -4.87
C HIS A 433 -11.29 -43.38 -6.33
N HIS A 434 -11.58 -44.46 -7.05
CA HIS A 434 -12.35 -44.41 -8.29
C HIS A 434 -13.61 -43.54 -8.04
N GLY A 435 -13.61 -42.31 -8.56
CA GLY A 435 -14.77 -41.41 -8.54
C GLY A 435 -14.63 -40.11 -7.74
N ALA A 436 -13.62 -39.93 -6.89
CA ALA A 436 -13.40 -38.63 -6.22
C ALA A 436 -12.75 -37.64 -7.20
N ARG A 437 -13.44 -36.52 -7.47
CA ARG A 437 -12.92 -35.42 -8.31
C ARG A 437 -11.60 -34.95 -7.72
N ARG A 438 -10.49 -35.05 -8.47
CA ARG A 438 -9.17 -34.54 -8.03
C ARG A 438 -9.32 -33.06 -7.68
N ILE A 439 -9.07 -32.70 -6.42
CA ILE A 439 -9.04 -31.31 -6.00
C ILE A 439 -7.83 -30.67 -6.66
N GLN A 440 -8.06 -29.73 -7.57
CA GLN A 440 -7.04 -28.95 -8.23
C GLN A 440 -7.41 -27.48 -8.17
N GLN A 441 -6.50 -26.68 -7.64
CA GLN A 441 -6.61 -25.24 -7.52
C GLN A 441 -5.45 -24.62 -8.33
N ASN A 442 -5.81 -23.89 -9.38
CA ASN A 442 -4.87 -23.49 -10.43
C ASN A 442 -4.39 -22.04 -10.31
N CYS A 443 -4.72 -21.35 -9.22
CA CYS A 443 -4.43 -19.93 -9.05
C CYS A 443 -3.35 -19.67 -7.99
N LEU A 444 -3.10 -20.60 -7.07
CA LEU A 444 -2.15 -20.41 -5.99
C LEU A 444 -0.73 -20.36 -6.57
N THR A 445 -0.07 -19.23 -6.38
CA THR A 445 1.29 -18.98 -6.88
C THR A 445 2.32 -18.87 -5.77
N THR A 446 1.89 -18.41 -4.58
CA THR A 446 2.75 -18.16 -3.43
C THR A 446 2.17 -18.80 -2.16
N LEU A 447 3.01 -19.57 -1.46
CA LEU A 447 2.70 -20.17 -0.16
C LEU A 447 3.81 -19.81 0.85
N ASN A 448 3.48 -18.99 1.84
CA ASN A 448 4.32 -18.75 3.01
C ASN A 448 3.90 -19.68 4.15
N VAL A 449 4.82 -20.56 4.55
CA VAL A 449 4.60 -21.55 5.61
C VAL A 449 5.22 -21.12 6.94
N GLN A 450 5.76 -19.91 7.05
CA GLN A 450 6.35 -19.41 8.30
C GLN A 450 7.39 -20.38 8.90
N PHE A 451 7.27 -20.74 10.20
CA PHE A 451 8.15 -21.67 10.92
C PHE A 451 7.68 -23.14 10.90
N SER A 452 6.84 -23.49 9.94
CA SER A 452 6.22 -24.83 9.85
C SER A 452 7.27 -25.93 9.78
N PRO A 453 7.16 -27.00 10.59
CA PRO A 453 7.99 -28.17 10.40
C PRO A 453 7.60 -28.91 9.10
N CYS A 454 8.59 -29.41 8.36
CA CYS A 454 8.38 -30.30 7.22
C CYS A 454 9.32 -31.50 7.41
N VAL A 455 8.75 -32.70 7.53
CA VAL A 455 9.53 -33.95 7.73
C VAL A 455 9.69 -34.70 6.41
N ASP A 456 8.60 -34.88 5.67
CA ASP A 456 8.58 -35.55 4.36
C ASP A 456 8.60 -34.54 3.21
N VAL A 457 9.80 -34.14 2.78
CA VAL A 457 10.03 -33.19 1.69
C VAL A 457 9.40 -33.67 0.38
N HIS A 458 9.59 -34.94 0.03
CA HIS A 458 9.17 -35.47 -1.26
C HIS A 458 7.65 -35.65 -1.34
N GLY A 459 7.03 -36.22 -0.30
CA GLY A 459 5.58 -36.35 -0.23
C GLY A 459 4.89 -34.98 -0.19
N MET A 460 5.45 -34.02 0.54
CA MET A 460 4.95 -32.64 0.54
C MET A 460 5.00 -32.01 -0.85
N ALA A 461 6.15 -32.08 -1.53
CA ALA A 461 6.30 -31.55 -2.89
C ALA A 461 5.31 -32.22 -3.88
N LYS A 462 5.11 -33.54 -3.76
CA LYS A 462 4.17 -34.30 -4.60
C LYS A 462 2.73 -33.81 -4.40
N ILE A 463 2.28 -33.68 -3.15
CA ILE A 463 0.91 -33.24 -2.84
C ILE A 463 0.71 -31.78 -3.24
N LEU A 464 1.61 -30.88 -2.85
CA LEU A 464 1.50 -29.45 -3.19
C LEU A 464 1.46 -29.27 -4.70
N SER A 465 2.35 -29.93 -5.44
CA SER A 465 2.32 -29.89 -6.89
C SER A 465 0.99 -30.43 -7.44
N SER A 466 0.41 -31.48 -6.84
CA SER A 466 -0.82 -32.14 -7.34
C SER A 466 -2.08 -31.30 -7.15
N VAL A 467 -2.17 -30.63 -6.01
CA VAL A 467 -3.31 -29.80 -5.61
C VAL A 467 -3.17 -28.38 -6.17
N PHE A 468 -1.95 -27.85 -6.19
CA PHE A 468 -1.62 -26.48 -6.62
C PHE A 468 -0.60 -26.49 -7.77
N PRO A 469 -0.99 -26.89 -8.99
CA PRO A 469 -0.06 -26.99 -10.12
C PRO A 469 0.54 -25.65 -10.55
N ALA A 470 -0.08 -24.52 -10.20
CA ALA A 470 0.44 -23.17 -10.49
C ALA A 470 1.39 -22.62 -9.42
N LEU A 471 1.67 -23.38 -8.34
CA LEU A 471 2.50 -22.94 -7.23
C LEU A 471 3.96 -22.78 -7.66
N ARG A 472 4.51 -21.57 -7.50
CA ARG A 472 5.88 -21.22 -7.92
C ARG A 472 6.79 -20.94 -6.74
N ILE A 473 6.26 -20.31 -5.70
CA ILE A 473 7.05 -19.79 -4.59
C ILE A 473 6.53 -20.42 -3.30
N VAL A 474 7.44 -21.11 -2.60
CA VAL A 474 7.22 -21.57 -1.23
C VAL A 474 8.34 -20.99 -0.38
N HIS A 475 8.00 -20.25 0.66
CA HIS A 475 9.01 -19.59 1.50
C HIS A 475 8.61 -19.60 2.98
N THR A 476 9.59 -19.31 3.82
CA THR A 476 9.47 -19.27 5.29
C THR A 476 9.80 -17.87 5.78
N ASP A 477 9.03 -17.34 6.72
CA ASP A 477 9.33 -16.08 7.43
C ASP A 477 10.53 -16.26 8.37
N LEU A 478 11.76 -16.18 7.86
CA LEU A 478 12.96 -16.08 8.69
C LEU A 478 13.52 -14.66 8.71
N ASP A 479 13.76 -14.17 9.91
CA ASP A 479 14.75 -13.12 10.14
C ASP A 479 16.14 -13.76 9.97
N ARG A 480 17.00 -13.17 9.12
CA ARG A 480 18.34 -13.70 8.78
C ARG A 480 19.24 -13.95 10.00
N ARG A 481 18.86 -13.44 11.17
CA ARG A 481 19.60 -13.49 12.44
C ARG A 481 19.34 -14.76 13.28
N SER A 482 18.34 -15.59 12.97
CA SER A 482 17.93 -16.75 13.80
C SER A 482 18.20 -18.11 13.15
N LEU A 483 19.45 -18.37 12.79
CA LEU A 483 19.90 -19.59 12.08
C LEU A 483 20.51 -20.65 13.02
N ALA A 484 19.90 -20.92 14.19
CA ALA A 484 20.38 -21.97 15.10
C ALA A 484 19.46 -23.21 15.11
N GLY A 485 20.07 -24.40 15.07
CA GLY A 485 19.43 -25.68 15.38
C GLY A 485 18.27 -26.10 14.45
N SER A 486 17.15 -26.52 15.04
CA SER A 486 16.00 -27.11 14.34
C SER A 486 15.31 -26.15 13.36
N VAL A 487 15.44 -24.83 13.54
CA VAL A 487 14.87 -23.81 12.64
C VAL A 487 15.57 -23.80 11.28
N ALA A 488 16.89 -24.00 11.27
CA ALA A 488 17.67 -24.09 10.04
C ALA A 488 17.31 -25.35 9.23
N VAL A 489 17.04 -26.47 9.92
CA VAL A 489 16.60 -27.72 9.28
C VAL A 489 15.22 -27.56 8.64
N ARG A 490 14.25 -26.95 9.33
CA ARG A 490 12.90 -26.70 8.78
C ARG A 490 12.95 -25.86 7.51
N THR A 491 13.77 -24.81 7.54
CA THR A 491 13.95 -23.90 6.40
C THR A 491 14.57 -24.61 5.20
N ARG A 492 15.58 -25.45 5.45
CA ARG A 492 16.21 -26.25 4.40
C ARG A 492 15.19 -27.18 3.75
N ASN A 493 14.40 -27.90 4.54
CA ASN A 493 13.40 -28.83 4.03
C ASN A 493 12.37 -28.13 3.13
N TRP A 494 11.89 -26.94 3.51
CA TRP A 494 10.97 -26.16 2.66
C TRP A 494 11.64 -25.59 1.40
N LYS A 495 12.93 -25.24 1.47
CA LYS A 495 13.70 -24.86 0.28
C LYS A 495 13.85 -26.03 -0.69
N ASP A 496 14.07 -27.24 -0.18
CA ASP A 496 14.14 -28.45 -0.99
C ASP A 496 12.77 -28.76 -1.63
N VAL A 497 11.67 -28.59 -0.88
CA VAL A 497 10.29 -28.66 -1.44
C VAL A 497 10.14 -27.68 -2.60
N GLN A 498 10.53 -26.41 -2.42
CA GLN A 498 10.43 -25.38 -3.46
C GLN A 498 11.22 -25.77 -4.73
N GLN A 499 12.41 -26.35 -4.58
CA GLN A 499 13.23 -26.79 -5.71
C GLN A 499 12.63 -27.96 -6.49
N LEU A 500 11.86 -28.84 -5.83
CA LEU A 500 11.19 -29.97 -6.47
C LEU A 500 9.93 -29.57 -7.25
N LEU A 501 9.26 -28.46 -6.90
CA LEU A 501 8.00 -28.06 -7.53
C LEU A 501 8.09 -27.83 -9.06
N PRO A 502 9.11 -27.12 -9.60
CA PRO A 502 9.28 -26.97 -11.04
C PRO A 502 9.43 -28.31 -11.76
N LEU A 503 10.22 -29.24 -11.21
CA LEU A 503 10.46 -30.56 -11.80
C LEU A 503 9.18 -31.40 -11.83
N LEU A 504 8.42 -31.40 -10.73
CA LEU A 504 7.15 -32.13 -10.67
C LEU A 504 6.08 -31.53 -11.59
N SER A 505 6.08 -30.20 -11.74
CA SER A 505 5.15 -29.53 -12.67
C SER A 505 5.47 -29.83 -14.14
N SER A 506 6.75 -29.88 -14.53
CA SER A 506 7.14 -30.21 -15.92
C SER A 506 6.74 -31.64 -16.29
N VAL A 507 7.00 -32.61 -15.42
CA VAL A 507 6.60 -34.02 -15.61
C VAL A 507 5.09 -34.13 -15.82
N ARG A 508 4.27 -33.42 -15.04
CA ARG A 508 2.81 -33.46 -15.22
C ARG A 508 2.33 -32.82 -16.51
N VAL A 509 2.97 -31.74 -16.96
CA VAL A 509 2.64 -31.11 -18.24
C VAL A 509 2.92 -32.10 -19.39
N GLU A 510 3.99 -32.88 -19.31
CA GLU A 510 4.31 -33.94 -20.26
C GLU A 510 3.27 -35.09 -20.22
N GLU A 511 2.93 -35.60 -19.03
CA GLU A 511 1.89 -36.63 -18.86
C GLU A 511 0.51 -36.18 -19.40
N GLN A 512 0.13 -34.92 -19.17
CA GLN A 512 -1.13 -34.35 -19.69
C GLN A 512 -1.12 -34.23 -21.21
N LYS A 513 0.03 -33.92 -21.82
CA LYS A 513 0.17 -33.91 -23.28
C LYS A 513 0.02 -35.32 -23.85
N TRP A 514 0.66 -36.32 -23.23
CA TRP A 514 0.57 -37.71 -23.68
C TRP A 514 -0.84 -38.28 -23.59
N THR A 515 -1.54 -38.04 -22.47
CA THR A 515 -2.92 -38.50 -22.28
C THR A 515 -3.90 -37.86 -23.28
N LYS A 516 -3.75 -36.56 -23.59
CA LYS A 516 -4.55 -35.89 -24.63
C LYS A 516 -4.25 -36.42 -26.04
N CYS A 517 -2.99 -36.71 -26.36
CA CYS A 517 -2.61 -37.30 -27.65
C CYS A 517 -3.13 -38.73 -27.82
N SER A 518 -3.27 -39.49 -26.72
CA SER A 518 -3.83 -40.84 -26.73
C SER A 518 -5.37 -40.83 -26.91
N ALA A 519 -6.07 -39.89 -26.26
CA ALA A 519 -7.52 -39.76 -26.34
C ALA A 519 -8.04 -39.26 -27.71
N ASN A 520 -7.22 -38.57 -28.50
CA ASN A 520 -7.57 -38.08 -29.85
C ASN A 520 -7.34 -39.12 -30.97
N LYS A 521 -6.88 -40.33 -30.63
CA LYS A 521 -6.58 -41.42 -31.58
C LYS A 521 -7.58 -42.58 -31.51
N GLY A 522 -8.61 -42.48 -30.66
CA GLY A 522 -9.76 -43.38 -30.62
C GLY A 522 -11.03 -42.58 -30.88
#